data_AF-A0A2S7QTF7-F1
#
_entry.id   AF-A0A2S7QTF7-F1
#
_cell.length_a   1.000
_cell.length_b   1.000
_cell.length_c   1.000
_cell.angle_alpha   90.00
_cell.angle_beta   90.00
_cell.angle_gamma   90.00
#
_symmetry.space_group_name_H-M   'P 1'
#
loop_
_entity.id
_entity.type
_entity.pdbx_description
1 polymer ?
#
loop_
_entity_poly.entity_id
_entity_poly.type
_entity_poly.pdbx_seq_one_letter_code
_entity_poly.pdbx_strand_id
1 'polypeptide(L)'
;MATFKSIHNRLIQIPAPLLPPASPHDAALTSEIASLQLHPTLETILHVLNLDLPSAHFLVRHMQSAPAFEGMYLHGILHRIEGDYDNARAWYSDVKESDIYAKIWGKEGHTWKDWKEKDSDNRQSLDEGQKFLDAVQRFKETKGKEGDKAALEGQSRRELDETTRWCVERFGTHKMVDASSAWVKASDEIRKMGEDQVNGDSGRRKF
;
A
#
# COMPACT_ATOMS: atom_id res chain seq x y z
N MET A 1 20.50 16.72 -11.16
CA MET A 1 19.18 16.28 -11.64
C MET A 1 18.63 15.26 -10.66
N ALA A 2 17.33 15.30 -10.36
CA ALA A 2 16.71 14.32 -9.49
C ALA A 2 16.77 12.92 -10.13
N THR A 3 16.95 11.90 -9.29
CA THR A 3 16.96 10.49 -9.66
C THR A 3 16.11 9.72 -8.64
N PHE A 4 15.69 8.51 -8.97
CA PHE A 4 15.06 7.62 -7.99
C PHE A 4 15.88 7.52 -6.70
N LYS A 5 17.19 7.25 -6.84
CA LYS A 5 18.09 7.09 -5.69
C LYS A 5 18.19 8.35 -4.84
N SER A 6 18.28 9.54 -5.44
CA SER A 6 18.39 10.79 -4.68
C SER A 6 17.10 11.13 -3.94
N ILE A 7 15.93 10.94 -4.55
CA ILE A 7 14.64 11.18 -3.90
C ILE A 7 14.40 10.13 -2.81
N HIS A 8 14.59 8.84 -3.13
CA HIS A 8 14.43 7.75 -2.17
C HIS A 8 15.31 7.96 -0.93
N ASN A 9 16.60 8.27 -1.12
CA ASN A 9 17.52 8.52 0.00
C ASN A 9 17.08 9.67 0.90
N ARG A 10 16.42 10.69 0.36
CA ARG A 10 15.84 11.79 1.12
C ARG A 10 14.63 11.33 1.92
N LEU A 11 13.71 10.60 1.28
CA LEU A 11 12.46 10.15 1.89
C LEU A 11 12.67 9.10 2.99
N ILE A 12 13.70 8.25 2.91
CA ILE A 12 13.98 7.26 3.96
C ILE A 12 14.54 7.87 5.26
N GLN A 13 14.94 9.15 5.25
CA GLN A 13 15.33 9.86 6.48
C GLN A 13 14.12 10.30 7.32
N ILE A 14 12.92 10.20 6.76
CA ILE A 14 11.66 10.55 7.41
C ILE A 14 11.09 9.28 8.05
N PRO A 15 10.42 9.36 9.23
CA PRO A 15 9.69 8.23 9.81
C PRO A 15 8.75 7.60 8.78
N ALA A 16 8.67 6.27 8.78
CA ALA A 16 7.85 5.57 7.79
C ALA A 16 6.36 5.92 7.97
N PRO A 17 5.62 6.15 6.87
CA PRO A 17 4.16 6.30 6.90
C PRO A 17 3.47 5.20 7.71
N LEU A 18 2.62 5.57 8.66
CA LEU A 18 1.96 4.60 9.53
C LEU A 18 0.50 4.94 9.86
N LEU A 19 0.22 6.20 10.21
CA LEU A 19 -1.05 6.63 10.77
C LEU A 19 -1.57 7.91 10.08
N PRO A 20 -2.89 8.13 10.02
CA PRO A 20 -3.46 9.39 9.59
C PRO A 20 -3.30 10.50 10.65
N PRO A 21 -3.45 11.79 10.29
CA PRO A 21 -3.70 12.30 8.94
C PRO A 21 -2.43 12.28 8.08
N ALA A 22 -2.61 12.02 6.78
CA ALA A 22 -1.53 12.05 5.80
C ALA A 22 -1.57 13.37 5.01
N SER A 23 -0.43 14.03 4.91
CA SER A 23 -0.19 15.14 4.00
C SER A 23 1.22 15.01 3.44
N PRO A 24 1.48 15.44 2.20
CA PRO A 24 2.81 15.39 1.63
C PRO A 24 3.86 15.99 2.57
N HIS A 25 4.96 15.27 2.83
CA HIS A 25 6.08 15.79 3.61
C HIS A 25 6.74 16.98 2.89
N ASP A 26 6.81 16.91 1.56
CA ASP A 26 7.21 18.01 0.70
C ASP A 26 6.35 18.02 -0.57
N ALA A 27 5.55 19.07 -0.75
CA ALA A 27 4.71 19.24 -1.94
C ALA A 27 5.53 19.46 -3.22
N ALA A 28 6.76 19.98 -3.13
CA ALA A 28 7.64 20.12 -4.30
C ALA A 28 8.08 18.75 -4.84
N LEU A 29 8.20 17.74 -3.97
CA LEU A 29 8.58 16.39 -4.38
C LEU A 29 7.50 15.71 -5.25
N THR A 30 6.23 16.10 -5.17
CA THR A 30 5.16 15.50 -5.98
C THR A 30 5.46 15.62 -7.48
N SER A 31 5.79 16.81 -7.96
CA SER A 31 6.11 17.02 -9.38
C SER A 31 7.48 16.47 -9.76
N GLU A 32 8.46 16.52 -8.84
CA GLU A 32 9.78 15.92 -9.06
C GLU A 32 9.68 14.40 -9.23
N ILE A 33 8.90 13.71 -8.39
CA ILE A 33 8.65 12.27 -8.47
C ILE A 33 8.03 11.92 -9.83
N ALA A 34 6.93 12.58 -10.22
CA ALA A 34 6.28 12.34 -11.51
C ALA A 34 7.20 12.62 -12.71
N SER A 35 8.10 13.60 -12.60
CA SER A 35 9.06 13.94 -13.66
C SER A 35 10.11 12.84 -13.92
N LEU A 36 10.31 11.92 -12.96
CA LEU A 36 11.20 10.78 -13.14
C LEU A 36 10.67 9.80 -14.20
N GLN A 37 9.34 9.77 -14.41
CA GLN A 37 8.65 8.86 -15.34
C GLN A 37 9.12 7.42 -15.12
N LEU A 38 8.96 6.91 -13.91
CA LEU A 38 9.39 5.56 -13.54
C LEU A 38 8.32 4.52 -13.90
N HIS A 39 8.62 3.24 -13.68
CA HIS A 39 7.56 2.25 -13.57
C HIS A 39 6.53 2.71 -12.51
N PRO A 40 5.21 2.66 -12.78
CA PRO A 40 4.18 3.23 -11.90
C PRO A 40 4.25 2.72 -10.46
N THR A 41 4.62 1.46 -10.25
CA THR A 41 4.85 0.89 -8.91
C THR A 41 5.94 1.64 -8.11
N LEU A 42 7.05 2.00 -8.76
CA LEU A 42 8.14 2.74 -8.11
C LEU A 42 7.74 4.19 -7.83
N GLU A 43 6.99 4.79 -8.74
CA GLU A 43 6.43 6.13 -8.56
C GLU A 43 5.45 6.15 -7.36
N THR A 44 4.55 5.17 -7.28
CA THR A 44 3.65 4.97 -6.13
C THR A 44 4.43 4.87 -4.82
N ILE A 45 5.51 4.09 -4.77
CA ILE A 45 6.33 3.94 -3.56
C ILE A 45 6.89 5.29 -3.10
N LEU A 46 7.41 6.10 -4.02
CA LEU A 46 7.92 7.43 -3.67
C LEU A 46 6.80 8.37 -3.18
N HIS A 47 5.62 8.32 -3.80
CA HIS A 47 4.47 9.09 -3.33
C HIS A 47 3.98 8.62 -1.94
N VAL A 48 3.92 7.31 -1.69
CA VAL A 48 3.59 6.75 -0.36
C VAL A 48 4.60 7.22 0.68
N LEU A 49 5.91 7.10 0.40
CA LEU A 49 6.97 7.58 1.29
C LEU A 49 6.91 9.10 1.52
N ASN A 50 6.44 9.87 0.55
CA ASN A 50 6.21 11.30 0.70
C ASN A 50 4.86 11.62 1.37
N LEU A 51 4.02 10.65 1.71
CA LEU A 51 2.62 10.86 2.15
C LEU A 51 1.73 11.61 1.14
N ASP A 52 2.11 11.60 -0.14
CA ASP A 52 1.28 12.08 -1.25
C ASP A 52 0.31 10.98 -1.72
N LEU A 53 -0.63 10.66 -0.83
CA LEU A 53 -1.58 9.57 -1.03
C LEU A 53 -2.51 9.78 -2.25
N PRO A 54 -2.95 11.00 -2.61
CA PRO A 54 -3.73 11.21 -3.83
C PRO A 54 -3.00 10.75 -5.10
N SER A 55 -1.72 11.10 -5.25
CA SER A 55 -0.91 10.66 -6.40
C SER A 55 -0.67 9.15 -6.37
N ALA A 56 -0.41 8.58 -5.19
CA ALA A 56 -0.29 7.13 -5.04
C ALA A 56 -1.59 6.40 -5.43
N HIS A 57 -2.76 6.89 -4.97
CA HIS A 57 -4.08 6.36 -5.30
C HIS A 57 -4.34 6.34 -6.80
N PHE A 58 -4.03 7.46 -7.47
CA PHE A 58 -4.19 7.58 -8.91
C PHE A 58 -3.44 6.46 -9.65
N LEU A 59 -2.20 6.16 -9.25
CA LEU A 59 -1.39 5.13 -9.89
C LEU A 59 -1.89 3.71 -9.58
N VAL A 60 -2.14 3.37 -8.30
CA VAL A 60 -2.55 1.99 -7.93
C VAL A 60 -3.91 1.58 -8.46
N ARG A 61 -4.81 2.54 -8.73
CA ARG A 61 -6.09 2.27 -9.41
C ARG A 61 -5.94 1.68 -10.81
N HIS A 62 -4.81 1.93 -11.48
CA HIS A 62 -4.50 1.35 -12.78
C HIS A 62 -3.77 -0.01 -12.67
N MET A 63 -3.48 -0.46 -11.45
CA MET A 63 -2.76 -1.70 -11.13
C MET A 63 -3.50 -2.51 -10.07
N GLN A 64 -4.83 -2.43 -10.04
CA GLN A 64 -5.68 -3.00 -8.99
C GLN A 64 -6.18 -4.42 -9.29
N SER A 65 -5.55 -5.14 -10.21
CA SER A 65 -5.96 -6.48 -10.63
C SER A 65 -4.77 -7.34 -11.01
N ALA A 66 -4.91 -8.66 -10.85
CA ALA A 66 -3.90 -9.61 -11.28
C ALA A 66 -3.65 -9.46 -12.79
N PRO A 67 -2.38 -9.54 -13.25
CA PRO A 67 -1.21 -9.98 -12.50
C PRO A 67 -0.39 -8.86 -11.81
N ALA A 68 -0.92 -7.63 -11.67
CA ALA A 68 -0.20 -6.51 -11.03
C ALA A 68 -0.28 -6.57 -9.49
N PHE A 69 0.19 -7.67 -8.92
CA PHE A 69 0.12 -7.93 -7.48
C PHE A 69 0.87 -6.88 -6.65
N GLU A 70 1.95 -6.31 -7.17
CA GLU A 70 2.68 -5.20 -6.54
C GLU A 70 1.82 -3.93 -6.42
N GLY A 71 1.00 -3.63 -7.43
CA GLY A 71 0.08 -2.49 -7.38
C GLY A 71 -1.06 -2.73 -6.39
N MET A 72 -1.63 -3.94 -6.42
CA MET A 72 -2.64 -4.39 -5.45
C MET A 72 -2.11 -4.33 -4.02
N TYR A 73 -0.87 -4.76 -3.79
CA TYR A 73 -0.25 -4.76 -2.48
C TYR A 73 0.01 -3.33 -1.97
N LEU A 74 0.54 -2.45 -2.83
CA LEU A 74 0.70 -1.03 -2.52
C LEU A 74 -0.62 -0.34 -2.22
N HIS A 75 -1.72 -0.76 -2.86
CA HIS A 75 -3.07 -0.28 -2.54
C HIS A 75 -3.47 -0.62 -1.09
N GLY A 76 -3.14 -1.83 -0.64
CA GLY A 76 -3.33 -2.24 0.76
C GLY A 76 -2.50 -1.39 1.74
N ILE A 77 -1.23 -1.15 1.44
CA ILE A 77 -0.35 -0.29 2.25
C ILE A 77 -0.92 1.13 2.35
N LEU A 78 -1.37 1.67 1.22
CA LEU A 78 -1.99 2.99 1.14
C LEU A 78 -3.20 3.08 2.09
N HIS A 79 -4.16 2.15 1.97
CA HIS A 79 -5.34 2.15 2.84
C HIS A 79 -5.02 1.98 4.33
N ARG A 80 -3.96 1.22 4.67
CA ARG A 80 -3.49 1.15 6.06
C ARG A 80 -3.09 2.54 6.58
N ILE A 81 -2.34 3.30 5.79
CA ILE A 81 -1.87 4.64 6.17
C ILE A 81 -3.03 5.62 6.30
N GLU A 82 -4.06 5.51 5.43
CA GLU A 82 -5.31 6.27 5.54
C GLU A 82 -6.13 5.89 6.78
N GLY A 83 -5.85 4.71 7.35
CA GLY A 83 -6.58 4.14 8.47
C GLY A 83 -7.90 3.46 8.08
N ASP A 84 -8.02 3.05 6.82
CA ASP A 84 -9.07 2.16 6.29
C ASP A 84 -8.59 0.70 6.35
N TYR A 85 -8.60 0.16 7.57
CA TYR A 85 -8.00 -1.15 7.83
C TYR A 85 -8.79 -2.30 7.22
N ASP A 86 -10.10 -2.17 7.04
CA ASP A 86 -10.90 -3.23 6.44
C ASP A 86 -10.55 -3.42 4.96
N ASN A 87 -10.38 -2.33 4.21
CA ASN A 87 -9.88 -2.41 2.84
C ASN A 87 -8.41 -2.86 2.79
N ALA A 88 -7.57 -2.39 3.71
CA ALA A 88 -6.18 -2.86 3.78
C ALA A 88 -6.10 -4.39 3.96
N ARG A 89 -6.92 -4.97 4.87
CA ARG A 89 -6.99 -6.42 5.08
C ARG A 89 -7.46 -7.17 3.84
N ALA A 90 -8.45 -6.62 3.12
CA ALA A 90 -8.96 -7.22 1.88
C ALA A 90 -7.84 -7.31 0.83
N TRP A 91 -7.12 -6.21 0.59
CA TRP A 91 -5.99 -6.17 -0.34
C TRP A 91 -4.87 -7.12 0.06
N TYR A 92 -4.47 -7.15 1.35
CA TYR A 92 -3.43 -8.06 1.83
C TYR A 92 -3.83 -9.52 1.62
N SER A 93 -5.13 -9.82 1.79
CA SER A 93 -5.66 -11.16 1.53
C SER A 93 -5.57 -11.52 0.04
N ASP A 94 -5.89 -10.58 -0.86
CA ASP A 94 -5.88 -10.80 -2.31
C ASP A 94 -4.48 -11.03 -2.88
N VAL A 95 -3.44 -10.52 -2.22
CA VAL A 95 -2.06 -10.68 -2.65
C VAL A 95 -1.27 -11.72 -1.86
N LYS A 96 -1.90 -12.44 -0.92
CA LYS A 96 -1.23 -13.39 -0.01
C LYS A 96 -0.30 -14.37 -0.75
N GLU A 97 -0.79 -14.94 -1.84
CA GLU A 97 -0.07 -15.95 -2.63
C GLU A 97 0.96 -15.36 -3.62
N SER A 98 1.05 -14.04 -3.71
CA SER A 98 2.01 -13.37 -4.58
C SER A 98 3.43 -13.42 -4.02
N ASP A 99 4.42 -13.42 -4.92
CA ASP A 99 5.84 -13.44 -4.53
C ASP A 99 6.25 -12.24 -3.68
N ILE A 100 5.69 -11.05 -3.96
CA ILE A 100 6.02 -9.82 -3.21
C ILE A 100 5.53 -9.91 -1.76
N TYR A 101 4.28 -10.35 -1.55
CA TYR A 101 3.74 -10.52 -0.20
C TYR A 101 4.49 -11.60 0.57
N ALA A 102 4.68 -12.77 -0.06
CA ALA A 102 5.39 -13.88 0.54
C ALA A 102 6.84 -13.55 0.91
N LYS A 103 7.54 -12.71 0.13
CA LYS A 103 8.90 -12.25 0.45
C LYS A 103 8.95 -11.42 1.73
N ILE A 104 7.89 -10.65 2.01
CA ILE A 104 7.88 -9.69 3.13
C ILE A 104 7.32 -10.33 4.41
N TRP A 105 6.22 -11.08 4.28
CA TRP A 105 5.42 -11.60 5.40
C TRP A 105 5.48 -13.12 5.56
N GLY A 106 6.05 -13.84 4.58
CA GLY A 106 6.00 -15.30 4.53
C GLY A 106 4.69 -15.85 3.97
N LYS A 107 4.56 -17.18 3.99
CA LYS A 107 3.37 -17.90 3.49
C LYS A 107 2.53 -18.56 4.59
N GLU A 108 3.00 -18.48 5.83
CA GLU A 108 2.36 -19.14 6.96
C GLU A 108 1.20 -18.29 7.51
N GLY A 109 0.21 -18.97 8.09
CA GLY A 109 -0.96 -18.33 8.67
C GLY A 109 -2.12 -18.11 7.71
N HIS A 110 -3.20 -17.53 8.24
CA HIS A 110 -4.45 -17.28 7.55
C HIS A 110 -4.66 -15.79 7.31
N THR A 111 -5.32 -15.45 6.21
CA THR A 111 -5.74 -14.07 5.98
C THR A 111 -7.06 -13.79 6.66
N TRP A 112 -7.46 -12.52 6.70
CA TRP A 112 -8.77 -12.13 7.20
C TRP A 112 -9.94 -12.77 6.43
N LYS A 113 -9.78 -12.99 5.11
CA LYS A 113 -10.79 -13.69 4.29
C LYS A 113 -10.95 -15.14 4.75
N ASP A 114 -9.83 -15.86 4.91
CA ASP A 114 -9.83 -17.25 5.40
C ASP A 114 -10.42 -17.37 6.82
N TRP A 115 -10.16 -16.38 7.68
CA TRP A 115 -10.58 -16.37 9.07
C TRP A 115 -12.10 -16.17 9.24
N LYS A 116 -12.73 -15.31 8.43
CA LYS A 116 -14.19 -15.11 8.46
C LYS A 116 -14.98 -16.35 8.04
N GLU A 117 -14.37 -17.25 7.27
CA GLU A 117 -15.03 -18.45 6.77
C GLU A 117 -14.94 -19.66 7.73
N LYS A 118 -14.07 -19.63 8.77
CA LYS A 118 -13.67 -20.83 9.53
C LYS A 118 -13.87 -20.80 11.06
N ASP A 119 -14.83 -20.05 11.56
CA ASP A 119 -15.18 -19.97 13.00
C ASP A 119 -14.08 -19.30 13.87
N SER A 120 -14.42 -18.13 14.42
CA SER A 120 -13.57 -16.95 14.44
C SER A 120 -12.86 -16.66 15.77
N ASP A 121 -12.26 -17.65 16.44
CA ASP A 121 -11.80 -17.45 17.83
C ASP A 121 -10.29 -17.26 18.03
N ASN A 122 -9.44 -17.52 17.02
CA ASN A 122 -7.99 -17.39 17.21
C ASN A 122 -7.27 -16.47 16.20
N ARG A 123 -7.21 -15.17 16.52
CA ARG A 123 -6.41 -14.18 15.78
C ARG A 123 -4.90 -14.47 15.78
N GLN A 124 -4.39 -15.35 16.64
CA GLN A 124 -2.97 -15.73 16.62
C GLN A 124 -2.60 -16.53 15.35
N SER A 125 -3.60 -17.12 14.69
CA SER A 125 -3.41 -17.86 13.43
C SER A 125 -3.33 -16.97 12.19
N LEU A 126 -3.53 -15.66 12.33
CA LEU A 126 -3.36 -14.70 11.25
C LEU A 126 -1.91 -14.68 10.74
N ASP A 127 -1.73 -14.38 9.46
CA ASP A 127 -0.39 -14.12 8.93
C ASP A 127 0.21 -12.83 9.52
N GLU A 128 1.53 -12.66 9.37
CA GLU A 128 2.26 -11.56 9.99
C GLU A 128 1.87 -10.18 9.45
N GLY A 129 1.45 -10.07 8.19
CA GLY A 129 0.96 -8.82 7.61
C GLY A 129 -0.39 -8.42 8.20
N GLN A 130 -1.29 -9.38 8.40
CA GLN A 130 -2.57 -9.16 9.07
C GLN A 130 -2.40 -8.82 10.55
N LYS A 131 -1.48 -9.48 11.26
CA LYS A 131 -1.11 -9.13 12.65
C LYS A 131 -0.57 -7.71 12.74
N PHE A 132 0.24 -7.29 11.76
CA PHE A 132 0.73 -5.92 11.71
C PHE A 132 -0.42 -4.91 11.53
N LEU A 133 -1.36 -5.16 10.63
CA LEU A 133 -2.56 -4.33 10.46
C LEU A 133 -3.35 -4.20 11.77
N ASP A 134 -3.59 -5.31 12.47
CA ASP A 134 -4.27 -5.34 13.76
C ASP A 134 -3.53 -4.50 14.82
N ALA A 135 -2.20 -4.59 14.86
CA ALA A 135 -1.38 -3.81 15.79
C ALA A 135 -1.46 -2.30 15.51
N VAL A 136 -1.42 -1.90 14.23
CA VAL A 136 -1.54 -0.49 13.82
C VAL A 136 -2.93 0.06 14.13
N GLN A 137 -3.99 -0.69 13.81
CA GLN A 137 -5.36 -0.29 14.13
C GLN A 137 -5.54 -0.13 15.64
N ARG A 138 -5.10 -1.12 16.41
CA ARG A 138 -5.19 -1.07 17.87
C ARG A 138 -4.45 0.14 18.43
N PHE A 139 -3.25 0.42 17.94
CA PHE A 139 -2.50 1.60 18.36
C PHE A 139 -3.26 2.91 18.10
N LYS A 140 -3.87 3.05 16.91
CA LYS A 140 -4.69 4.23 16.55
C LYS A 140 -5.90 4.37 17.49
N GLU A 141 -6.59 3.28 17.79
CA GLU A 141 -7.81 3.28 18.62
C GLU A 141 -7.52 3.52 20.10
N THR A 142 -6.45 2.95 20.63
CA THR A 142 -6.12 3.05 22.06
C THR A 142 -5.21 4.21 22.42
N LYS A 143 -4.65 4.92 21.42
CA LYS A 143 -3.60 5.93 21.60
C LYS A 143 -2.43 5.36 22.42
N GLY A 144 -1.83 4.28 21.89
CA GLY A 144 -0.73 3.56 22.53
C GLY A 144 0.48 4.43 22.91
N LYS A 145 1.45 3.85 23.62
CA LYS A 145 2.62 4.60 24.11
C LYS A 145 3.61 4.88 22.98
N GLU A 146 4.45 5.91 23.13
CA GLU A 146 5.44 6.29 22.11
C GLU A 146 6.39 5.15 21.71
N GLY A 147 6.79 4.29 22.66
CA GLY A 147 7.62 3.11 22.38
C GLY A 147 6.94 2.07 21.47
N ASP A 148 5.61 1.95 21.57
CA ASP A 148 4.83 1.06 20.69
C ASP A 148 4.78 1.63 19.27
N LYS A 149 4.71 2.96 19.15
CA LYS A 149 4.71 3.67 17.86
C LYS A 149 6.01 3.45 17.10
N ALA A 150 7.16 3.64 17.74
CA ALA A 150 8.47 3.48 17.11
C ALA A 150 8.69 2.05 16.58
N ALA A 151 8.19 1.03 17.30
CA ALA A 151 8.25 -0.35 16.83
C ALA A 151 7.39 -0.56 15.56
N LEU A 152 6.18 -0.01 15.54
CA LEU A 152 5.29 -0.08 14.37
C LEU A 152 5.83 0.70 13.17
N GLU A 153 6.44 1.87 13.39
CA GLU A 153 7.14 2.63 12.35
C GLU A 153 8.33 1.84 11.80
N GLY A 154 9.09 1.15 12.66
CA GLY A 154 10.16 0.24 12.23
C GLY A 154 9.65 -0.92 11.36
N GLN A 155 8.49 -1.48 11.69
CA GLN A 155 7.86 -2.53 10.89
C GLN A 155 7.31 -2.00 9.55
N SER A 156 6.71 -0.81 9.55
CA SER A 156 6.29 -0.11 8.32
C SER A 156 7.49 0.22 7.42
N ARG A 157 8.60 0.68 8.01
CA ARG A 157 9.86 0.93 7.30
C ARG A 157 10.38 -0.34 6.64
N ARG A 158 10.45 -1.46 7.38
CA ARG A 158 10.88 -2.75 6.81
C ARG A 158 10.01 -3.14 5.62
N GLU A 159 8.68 -3.04 5.76
CA GLU A 159 7.75 -3.38 4.69
C GLU A 159 8.00 -2.54 3.42
N LEU A 160 8.09 -1.21 3.57
CA LEU A 160 8.34 -0.30 2.45
C LEU A 160 9.72 -0.51 1.83
N ASP A 161 10.76 -0.75 2.62
CA ASP A 161 12.12 -0.98 2.12
C ASP A 161 12.23 -2.30 1.35
N GLU A 162 11.61 -3.39 1.83
CA GLU A 162 11.59 -4.67 1.13
C GLU A 162 10.73 -4.60 -0.15
N THR A 163 9.58 -3.92 -0.09
CA THR A 163 8.74 -3.63 -1.27
C THR A 163 9.52 -2.86 -2.32
N THR A 164 10.24 -1.82 -1.88
CA THR A 164 11.08 -0.99 -2.75
C THR A 164 12.17 -1.81 -3.40
N ARG A 165 12.90 -2.61 -2.61
CA ARG A 165 13.97 -3.48 -3.12
C ARG A 165 13.44 -4.44 -4.17
N TRP A 166 12.33 -5.13 -3.89
CA TRP A 166 11.73 -6.08 -4.82
C TRP A 166 11.30 -5.39 -6.14
N CYS A 167 10.69 -4.21 -6.06
CA CYS A 167 10.27 -3.47 -7.25
C CYS A 167 11.47 -2.96 -8.06
N VAL A 168 12.54 -2.51 -7.39
CA VAL A 168 13.78 -2.08 -8.06
C VAL A 168 14.46 -3.26 -8.74
N GLU A 169 14.52 -4.43 -8.09
CA GLU A 169 15.05 -5.67 -8.68
C GLU A 169 14.26 -6.10 -9.92
N ARG A 170 12.93 -5.95 -9.90
CA ARG A 170 12.04 -6.39 -10.97
C ARG A 170 11.95 -5.42 -12.15
N PHE A 171 11.83 -4.13 -11.89
CA PHE A 171 11.52 -3.14 -12.93
C PHE A 171 12.72 -2.24 -13.28
N GLY A 172 13.73 -2.18 -12.41
CA GLY A 172 14.80 -1.19 -12.52
C GLY A 172 14.30 0.24 -12.27
N THR A 173 15.22 1.20 -12.26
CA THR A 173 14.91 2.62 -11.94
C THR A 173 15.10 3.53 -13.15
N HIS A 174 15.11 2.95 -14.35
CA HIS A 174 15.25 3.69 -15.59
C HIS A 174 13.95 4.41 -15.94
N LYS A 175 14.10 5.46 -16.74
CA LYS A 175 12.99 6.24 -17.26
C LYS A 175 12.13 5.38 -18.21
N MET A 176 10.84 5.30 -17.94
CA MET A 176 9.80 4.60 -18.72
C MET A 176 8.80 5.64 -19.24
N VAL A 177 9.02 6.12 -20.47
CA VAL A 177 8.19 7.18 -21.08
C VAL A 177 6.76 6.70 -21.36
N ASP A 178 6.60 5.42 -21.71
CA ASP A 178 5.31 4.77 -21.87
C ASP A 178 5.20 3.62 -20.86
N ALA A 179 4.38 3.85 -19.83
CA ALA A 179 4.10 2.88 -18.77
C ALA A 179 2.77 2.15 -18.96
N SER A 180 2.11 2.29 -20.11
CA SER A 180 0.78 1.71 -20.36
C SER A 180 0.76 0.19 -20.25
N SER A 181 1.91 -0.48 -20.48
CA SER A 181 2.05 -1.93 -20.31
C SER A 181 1.99 -2.39 -18.84
N ALA A 182 2.20 -1.49 -17.88
CA ALA A 182 2.06 -1.77 -16.46
C ALA A 182 0.59 -1.69 -16.00
N TRP A 183 -0.28 -1.07 -16.79
CA TRP A 183 -1.69 -0.95 -16.45
C TRP A 183 -2.42 -2.25 -16.68
N VAL A 184 -3.11 -2.72 -15.65
CA VAL A 184 -4.00 -3.87 -15.73
C VAL A 184 -5.41 -3.36 -15.68
N LYS A 185 -6.14 -3.52 -16.80
CA LYS A 185 -7.56 -3.17 -16.85
C LYS A 185 -8.28 -3.98 -15.79
N ALA A 186 -8.98 -3.30 -14.90
CA ALA A 186 -9.93 -3.92 -14.00
C ALA A 186 -10.96 -4.72 -14.82
N SER A 187 -11.40 -5.88 -14.31
CA SER A 187 -12.54 -6.57 -14.91
C SER A 187 -13.76 -5.64 -14.93
N ASP A 188 -14.69 -5.86 -15.85
CA ASP A 188 -15.92 -5.05 -15.93
C ASP A 188 -16.71 -5.07 -14.61
N GLU A 189 -16.62 -6.16 -13.85
CA GLU A 189 -17.20 -6.29 -12.51
C GLU A 189 -16.55 -5.35 -11.49
N ILE A 190 -15.22 -5.30 -11.42
CA ILE A 190 -14.48 -4.39 -10.52
C ILE A 190 -14.72 -2.93 -10.93
N ARG A 191 -14.77 -2.64 -12.23
CA ARG A 191 -15.09 -1.30 -12.75
C ARG A 191 -16.49 -0.88 -12.30
N LYS A 192 -17.48 -1.75 -12.45
CA LYS A 192 -18.86 -1.48 -12.01
C LYS A 192 -18.97 -1.30 -10.50
N MET A 193 -18.28 -2.12 -9.71
CA MET A 193 -18.21 -1.95 -8.25
C MET A 193 -17.60 -0.59 -7.85
N GLY A 194 -16.53 -0.16 -8.54
CA GLY A 194 -15.94 1.16 -8.33
C GLY A 194 -16.87 2.30 -8.71
N GLU A 195 -17.58 2.19 -9.85
CA GLU A 195 -18.60 3.16 -10.28
C GLU A 195 -19.78 3.20 -9.29
N ASP A 196 -20.22 2.05 -8.76
CA ASP A 196 -21.30 1.95 -7.77
C ASP A 196 -20.88 2.49 -6.39
N GLN A 197 -19.61 2.39 -6.00
CA GLN A 197 -19.11 3.01 -4.77
C GLN A 197 -18.99 4.54 -4.87
N VAL A 198 -18.83 5.07 -6.08
CA VAL A 198 -18.74 6.51 -6.35
C VAL A 198 -20.11 7.13 -6.62
N ASN A 199 -21.01 6.41 -7.31
CA ASN A 199 -22.30 6.91 -7.80
C ASN A 199 -23.53 6.22 -7.17
N GLY A 200 -23.36 5.11 -6.46
CA GLY A 200 -24.45 4.29 -5.93
C GLY A 200 -24.77 4.55 -4.46
N ASP A 201 -26.05 4.34 -4.11
CA ASP A 201 -26.68 4.57 -2.81
C ASP A 201 -26.12 3.70 -1.64
N SER A 202 -25.01 2.99 -1.87
CA SER A 202 -24.31 2.10 -0.94
C SER A 202 -22.97 2.65 -0.42
N GLY A 203 -22.48 3.77 -0.97
CA GLY A 203 -21.43 4.57 -0.35
C GLY A 203 -22.00 5.44 0.78
N ARG A 204 -21.36 5.47 1.95
CA ARG A 204 -21.73 6.38 3.07
C ARG A 204 -21.55 7.85 2.67
N ARG A 205 -22.47 8.40 1.89
CA ARG A 205 -22.90 9.80 1.84
C ARG A 205 -24.06 9.95 0.86
N LYS A 206 -25.26 10.15 1.39
CA LYS A 206 -26.34 10.81 0.67
C LYS A 206 -26.06 12.32 0.74
N PHE A 207 -26.07 13.00 -0.42
CA PHE A 207 -26.19 14.46 -0.46
C PHE A 207 -27.66 14.84 -0.29
#